data_AF-A0A9X0UES2-F1
#
_entry.id   AF-A0A9X0UES2-F1
#
_cell.length_a   1.000
_cell.length_b   1.000
_cell.length_c   1.000
_cell.angle_alpha   90.00
_cell.angle_beta   90.00
_cell.angle_gamma   90.00
#
_symmetry.space_group_name_H-M   'P 1'
#
loop_
_entity.id
_entity.type
_entity.pdbx_description
1 polymer ?
#
loop_
_entity_poly.entity_id
_entity_poly.type
_entity_poly.pdbx_seq_one_letter_code
_entity_poly.pdbx_strand_id
1 'polypeptide(L)'
;MRGVGRAGGGAPAGGAVGGAVGGVRGGRTGGGFSLPAAGSGAGAGVAAVAPAGPLGLGLLALQEGGEAARRDAAARQRAESLLEELAGLQLDLLAGGVDPARLERLAALTPGDAGADPELQVVVQGVVLRAHVEIARRGGNLFVSAE
;
A
#
# COMPACT_ATOMS: atom_id res chain seq x y z
N MET A 1 -55.10 26.57 8.59
CA MET A 1 -55.49 25.43 9.46
C MET A 1 -54.79 24.18 8.96
N ARG A 2 -54.30 23.35 9.91
CA ARG A 2 -53.88 21.92 9.85
C ARG A 2 -53.84 21.20 8.48
N GLY A 3 -52.87 20.34 8.19
CA GLY A 3 -51.97 19.68 9.11
C GLY A 3 -51.01 18.66 8.48
N VAL A 4 -50.40 17.91 9.39
CA VAL A 4 -49.17 17.15 9.33
C VAL A 4 -49.39 15.71 8.82
N GLY A 5 -48.43 15.21 8.04
CA GLY A 5 -47.79 13.88 8.22
C GLY A 5 -48.53 12.61 7.77
N ARG A 6 -47.81 11.73 7.03
CA ARG A 6 -47.34 10.39 7.49
C ARG A 6 -46.77 9.56 6.33
N ALA A 7 -45.82 8.72 6.73
CA ALA A 7 -44.91 7.84 6.00
C ALA A 7 -45.51 6.65 5.23
N GLY A 8 -44.65 6.05 4.39
CA GLY A 8 -44.39 4.61 4.39
C GLY A 8 -44.69 3.86 3.09
N GLY A 9 -43.77 2.94 2.73
CA GLY A 9 -44.09 1.79 1.87
C GLY A 9 -43.06 1.51 0.77
N GLY A 10 -42.10 0.62 1.05
CA GLY A 10 -41.25 0.02 0.04
C GLY A 10 -42.00 -1.02 -0.81
N ALA A 11 -41.56 -1.21 -2.05
CA ALA A 11 -42.08 -2.23 -2.97
C ALA A 11 -40.93 -3.14 -3.46
N PRO A 12 -41.13 -4.47 -3.52
CA PRO A 12 -40.19 -5.41 -4.11
C PRO A 12 -40.53 -5.68 -5.58
N ALA A 13 -39.52 -5.80 -6.45
CA ALA A 13 -39.70 -6.26 -7.82
C ALA A 13 -38.81 -7.49 -8.07
N GLY A 14 -39.42 -8.68 -7.95
CA GLY A 14 -38.93 -9.88 -8.60
C GLY A 14 -39.51 -9.96 -10.02
N GLY A 15 -38.71 -10.47 -10.96
CA GLY A 15 -39.14 -10.76 -12.33
C GLY A 15 -38.20 -11.80 -12.94
N ALA A 16 -38.67 -13.05 -12.96
CA ALA A 16 -38.09 -14.15 -13.73
C ALA A 16 -39.03 -14.49 -14.89
N VAL A 17 -38.46 -14.79 -16.07
CA VAL A 17 -38.93 -15.67 -17.19
C VAL A 17 -37.95 -15.41 -18.35
N GLY A 18 -37.52 -16.31 -19.23
CA GLY A 18 -37.74 -17.70 -19.61
C GLY A 18 -36.70 -17.97 -20.74
N GLY A 19 -36.48 -19.16 -21.30
CA GLY A 19 -37.21 -20.41 -21.28
C GLY A 19 -36.37 -21.54 -21.89
N ALA A 20 -36.95 -22.74 -21.86
CA ALA A 20 -36.37 -24.02 -22.25
C ALA A 20 -36.50 -24.30 -23.76
N VAL A 21 -35.70 -25.25 -24.28
CA VAL A 21 -36.08 -26.54 -24.93
C VAL A 21 -34.79 -27.23 -25.41
N GLY A 22 -34.46 -28.48 -25.02
CA GLY A 22 -34.89 -29.76 -25.62
C GLY A 22 -33.88 -30.25 -26.67
N GLY A 23 -33.39 -31.49 -26.79
CA GLY A 23 -33.52 -32.73 -26.04
C GLY A 23 -32.62 -33.85 -26.66
N VAL A 24 -32.29 -34.84 -25.82
CA VAL A 24 -32.31 -36.30 -26.08
C VAL A 24 -31.49 -36.97 -27.22
N ARG A 25 -30.56 -37.82 -26.75
CA ARG A 25 -30.06 -39.15 -27.22
C ARG A 25 -29.14 -39.27 -28.45
N GLY A 26 -28.07 -40.03 -28.24
CA GLY A 26 -27.44 -40.85 -29.28
C GLY A 26 -26.02 -41.29 -28.93
N GLY A 27 -25.86 -42.44 -28.30
CA GLY A 27 -24.54 -43.06 -28.14
C GLY A 27 -24.04 -43.66 -29.46
N ARG A 28 -22.74 -43.55 -29.72
CA ARG A 28 -21.93 -44.53 -30.45
C ARG A 28 -20.47 -44.44 -30.00
N THR A 29 -19.87 -45.62 -29.94
CA THR A 29 -18.54 -46.01 -29.49
C THR A 29 -17.41 -45.44 -30.36
N GLY A 30 -16.32 -45.00 -29.74
CA GLY A 30 -15.06 -44.77 -30.44
C GLY A 30 -13.96 -44.17 -29.55
N GLY A 31 -12.84 -44.88 -29.43
CA GLY A 31 -11.53 -44.30 -29.07
C GLY A 31 -11.25 -44.15 -27.57
N GLY A 32 -10.46 -45.08 -27.03
CA GLY A 32 -10.08 -45.11 -25.62
C GLY A 32 -9.12 -44.02 -25.18
N PHE A 33 -9.18 -43.74 -23.88
CA PHE A 33 -8.11 -43.15 -23.10
C PHE A 33 -8.12 -43.84 -21.74
N SER A 34 -7.06 -44.57 -21.41
CA SER A 34 -6.86 -45.20 -20.11
C SER A 34 -5.75 -44.48 -19.35
N LEU A 35 -6.06 -43.97 -18.17
CA LEU A 35 -5.06 -43.45 -17.24
C LEU A 35 -4.26 -44.63 -16.64
N PRO A 36 -2.94 -44.50 -16.47
CA PRO A 36 -2.16 -45.52 -15.76
C PRO A 36 -2.70 -45.66 -14.34
N ALA A 37 -2.91 -46.91 -13.93
CA ALA A 37 -3.26 -47.26 -12.56
C ALA A 37 -2.27 -46.59 -11.59
N ALA A 38 -2.81 -46.04 -10.50
CA ALA A 38 -2.05 -45.40 -9.44
C ALA A 38 -0.96 -46.35 -8.91
N GLY A 39 0.24 -46.19 -9.46
CA GLY A 39 1.45 -46.65 -8.82
C GLY A 39 1.62 -45.81 -7.56
N SER A 40 1.62 -46.49 -6.41
CA SER A 40 2.11 -46.01 -5.13
C SER A 40 3.54 -45.45 -5.32
N GLY A 41 3.63 -44.19 -5.71
CA GLY A 41 4.85 -43.40 -5.77
C GLY A 41 4.73 -42.31 -4.72
N ALA A 42 5.57 -42.40 -3.69
CA ALA A 42 5.58 -41.59 -2.49
C ALA A 42 5.17 -40.13 -2.74
N GLY A 43 4.04 -39.73 -2.15
CA GLY A 43 3.73 -38.33 -1.97
C GLY A 43 4.88 -37.70 -1.20
N ALA A 44 5.61 -36.79 -1.86
CA ALA A 44 6.47 -35.86 -1.16
C ALA A 44 5.61 -35.21 -0.08
N GLY A 45 5.95 -35.47 1.18
CA GLY A 45 5.17 -35.03 2.33
C GLY A 45 4.94 -33.54 2.21
N VAL A 46 3.67 -33.14 2.05
CA VAL A 46 3.25 -31.81 2.45
C VAL A 46 3.53 -31.78 3.94
N ALA A 47 4.64 -31.15 4.33
CA ALA A 47 4.93 -30.90 5.72
C ALA A 47 3.71 -30.19 6.29
N ALA A 48 2.96 -30.89 7.13
CA ALA A 48 1.85 -30.31 7.84
C ALA A 48 2.44 -29.12 8.62
N VAL A 49 2.06 -27.90 8.23
CA VAL A 49 2.30 -26.72 9.04
C VAL A 49 1.55 -26.98 10.34
N ALA A 50 2.30 -27.38 11.38
CA ALA A 50 1.73 -27.52 12.70
C ALA A 50 1.07 -26.19 13.07
N PRO A 51 -0.15 -26.18 13.63
CA PRO A 51 -0.77 -24.94 14.07
C PRO A 51 0.19 -24.29 15.05
N ALA A 52 0.63 -23.06 14.75
CA ALA A 52 1.42 -22.28 15.67
C ALA A 52 0.65 -22.22 17.00
N GLY A 53 1.18 -22.89 18.03
CA GLY A 53 0.56 -22.86 19.35
C GLY A 53 0.51 -21.42 19.87
N PRO A 54 -0.26 -21.14 20.94
CA PRO A 54 -0.41 -19.79 21.51
C PRO A 54 0.93 -19.06 21.73
N LEU A 55 1.99 -19.82 22.03
CA LEU A 55 3.36 -19.30 22.20
C LEU A 55 4.00 -18.82 20.90
N GLY A 56 3.76 -19.48 19.76
CA GLY A 56 4.27 -19.07 18.45
C GLY A 56 3.62 -17.78 17.95
N LEU A 57 2.32 -17.61 18.19
CA LEU A 57 1.60 -16.37 17.91
C LEU A 57 2.09 -15.20 18.78
N GLY A 58 2.42 -15.46 20.05
CA GLY A 58 2.99 -14.45 20.94
C GLY A 58 4.37 -13.95 20.52
N LEU A 59 5.22 -14.83 19.99
CA LEU A 59 6.56 -14.44 19.50
C LEU A 59 6.49 -13.63 18.21
N LEU A 60 5.59 -13.98 17.28
CA LEU A 60 5.39 -13.21 16.05
C LEU A 60 4.86 -11.80 16.35
N ALA A 61 3.89 -11.69 17.26
CA ALA A 61 3.37 -10.38 17.70
C ALA A 61 4.47 -9.49 18.33
N LEU A 62 5.41 -10.08 19.08
CA LEU A 62 6.55 -9.36 19.64
C LEU A 62 7.56 -8.92 18.56
N GLN A 63 7.77 -9.75 17.53
CA GLN A 63 8.63 -9.41 16.39
C GLN A 63 8.05 -8.27 15.56
N GLU A 64 6.75 -8.30 15.28
CA GLU A 64 6.06 -7.23 14.55
C GLU A 64 6.13 -5.89 15.29
N GLY A 65 5.99 -5.89 16.62
CA GLY A 65 6.17 -4.69 17.45
C GLY A 65 7.59 -4.11 17.39
N GLY A 66 8.62 -4.97 17.36
CA GLY A 66 10.01 -4.55 17.20
C GLY A 66 10.31 -3.92 15.83
N GLU A 67 9.72 -4.46 14.77
CA GLU A 67 9.85 -3.91 13.41
C GLU A 67 9.13 -2.56 13.26
N ALA A 68 7.98 -2.38 13.91
CA ALA A 68 7.29 -1.09 13.94
C ALA A 68 8.15 0.00 14.57
N ALA A 69 8.72 -0.26 15.76
CA ALA A 69 9.57 0.70 16.45
C ALA A 69 10.84 1.06 15.64
N ARG A 70 11.44 0.09 14.93
CA ARG A 70 12.58 0.33 14.04
C ARG A 70 12.20 1.23 12.87
N ARG A 71 11.05 0.99 12.24
CA ARG A 71 10.53 1.82 11.15
C ARG A 71 10.24 3.25 11.62
N ASP A 72 9.64 3.41 12.79
CA ASP A 72 9.40 4.73 13.39
C ASP A 72 10.70 5.49 13.68
N ALA A 73 11.71 4.80 14.23
CA ALA A 73 13.01 5.40 14.48
C ALA A 73 13.69 5.87 13.19
N ALA A 74 13.68 5.03 12.14
CA ALA A 74 14.24 5.38 10.84
C ALA A 74 13.47 6.54 10.17
N ALA A 75 12.15 6.56 10.26
CA ALA A 75 11.32 7.64 9.73
C ALA A 75 11.58 8.96 10.45
N ARG A 76 11.72 8.93 11.79
CA ARG A 76 12.06 10.11 12.60
C ARG A 76 13.42 10.68 12.23
N GLN A 77 14.46 9.84 12.21
CA GLN A 77 15.81 10.27 11.85
C GLN A 77 15.85 10.91 10.45
N ARG A 78 15.17 10.31 9.49
CA ARG A 78 15.10 10.85 8.12
C ARG A 78 14.36 12.19 8.07
N ALA A 79 13.28 12.36 8.83
CA ALA A 79 12.58 13.64 8.93
C ALA A 79 13.44 14.72 9.59
N GLU A 80 14.22 14.38 10.62
CA GLU A 80 15.19 15.28 11.24
C GLU A 80 16.26 15.73 10.21
N SER A 81 16.84 14.80 9.44
CA SER A 81 17.78 15.16 8.37
C SER A 81 17.15 16.04 7.29
N LEU A 82 15.88 15.80 6.91
CA LEU A 82 15.16 16.69 6.00
C LEU A 82 15.00 18.10 6.59
N LEU A 83 14.67 18.22 7.89
CA LEU A 83 14.54 19.51 8.57
C LEU A 83 15.86 20.27 8.64
N GLU A 84 16.97 19.58 8.89
CA GLU A 84 18.32 20.18 8.89
C GLU A 84 18.67 20.76 7.52
N GLU A 85 18.43 20.01 6.44
CA GLU A 85 18.69 20.50 5.08
C GLU A 85 17.73 21.64 4.70
N LEU A 86 16.46 21.59 5.12
CA LEU A 86 15.52 22.70 4.94
C LEU A 86 15.95 23.96 5.70
N ALA A 87 16.48 23.82 6.91
CA ALA A 87 17.00 24.94 7.69
C ALA A 87 18.26 25.52 7.04
N GLY A 88 19.18 24.68 6.57
CA GLY A 88 20.34 25.10 5.80
C GLY A 88 19.93 25.84 4.52
N LEU A 89 18.89 25.39 3.82
CA LEU A 89 18.38 26.07 2.63
C LEU A 89 17.83 27.45 2.97
N GLN A 90 17.15 27.60 4.10
CA GLN A 90 16.67 28.91 4.56
C GLN A 90 17.84 29.87 4.83
N LEU A 91 18.92 29.39 5.44
CA LEU A 91 20.13 30.19 5.66
C LEU A 91 20.78 30.62 4.34
N ASP A 92 20.90 29.71 3.37
CA ASP A 92 21.45 30.03 2.05
C ASP A 92 20.62 31.15 1.38
N LEU A 93 19.28 31.05 1.46
CA LEU A 93 18.36 32.05 0.90
C LEU A 93 18.49 33.40 1.58
N LEU A 94 18.66 33.43 2.90
CA LEU A 94 18.91 34.66 3.65
C LEU A 94 20.26 35.28 3.28
N ALA A 95 21.25 34.47 2.91
CA ALA A 95 22.53 34.91 2.36
C ALA A 95 22.44 35.34 0.88
N GLY A 96 21.27 35.22 0.25
CA GLY A 96 21.03 35.61 -1.14
C GLY A 96 21.39 34.56 -2.18
N GLY A 97 21.57 33.29 -1.79
CA GLY A 97 21.96 32.20 -2.68
C GLY A 97 21.16 30.91 -2.44
N VAL A 98 21.46 29.89 -3.24
CA VAL A 98 20.98 28.52 -3.07
C VAL A 98 22.12 27.58 -3.43
N ASP A 99 22.49 26.69 -2.51
CA ASP A 99 23.44 25.61 -2.79
C ASP A 99 22.73 24.48 -3.58
N PRO A 100 23.11 24.19 -4.84
CA PRO A 100 22.51 23.10 -5.61
C PRO A 100 22.74 21.72 -4.96
N ALA A 101 23.88 21.51 -4.31
CA ALA A 101 24.17 20.24 -3.63
C ALA A 101 23.20 19.99 -2.46
N ARG A 102 22.70 21.05 -1.84
CA ARG A 102 21.67 20.97 -0.80
C ARG A 102 20.33 20.49 -1.35
N LEU A 103 19.93 20.99 -2.51
CA LEU A 103 18.70 20.53 -3.17
C LEU A 103 18.79 19.05 -3.56
N GLU A 104 19.96 18.60 -4.01
CA GLU A 104 20.22 17.18 -4.29
C GLU A 104 20.12 16.31 -3.03
N ARG A 105 20.68 16.75 -1.89
CA ARG A 105 20.56 16.05 -0.61
C ARG A 105 19.10 15.97 -0.13
N LEU A 106 18.34 17.07 -0.25
CA LEU A 106 16.89 17.06 0.02
C LEU A 106 16.16 16.03 -0.85
N ALA A 107 16.44 16.01 -2.16
CA ALA A 107 15.83 15.05 -3.08
C ALA A 107 16.16 13.60 -2.71
N ALA A 108 17.41 13.33 -2.28
CA ALA A 108 17.85 12.01 -1.86
C ALA A 108 17.18 11.52 -0.57
N LEU A 109 16.85 12.42 0.37
CA LEU A 109 16.21 12.08 1.65
C LEU A 109 14.68 11.97 1.56
N THR A 110 14.09 12.49 0.50
CA THR A 110 12.65 12.52 0.25
C THR A 110 12.00 11.12 0.16
N PRO A 111 12.53 10.15 -0.62
CA PRO A 111 11.98 8.80 -0.64
C PRO A 111 12.18 8.07 0.70
N GLY A 112 11.20 7.28 1.13
CA GLY A 112 11.31 6.41 2.30
C GLY A 112 9.99 6.14 3.02
N ASP A 113 10.01 5.17 3.93
CA ASP A 113 8.85 4.76 4.76
C ASP A 113 8.54 5.80 5.85
N ALA A 114 7.29 6.27 5.93
CA ALA A 114 6.81 7.26 6.88
C ALA A 114 6.66 6.77 8.34
N GLY A 115 6.89 5.48 8.60
CA GLY A 115 6.79 4.87 9.93
C GLY A 115 5.52 4.03 10.09
N ALA A 116 5.40 3.33 11.21
CA ALA A 116 4.22 2.59 11.63
C ALA A 116 3.18 3.48 12.33
N ASP A 117 3.63 4.42 13.16
CA ASP A 117 2.77 5.30 13.95
C ASP A 117 2.03 6.32 13.06
N PRO A 118 0.68 6.33 13.05
CA PRO A 118 -0.10 7.27 12.23
C PRO A 118 0.21 8.74 12.51
N GLU A 119 0.49 9.12 13.75
CA GLU A 119 0.81 10.53 14.08
C GLU A 119 2.17 10.93 13.51
N LEU A 120 3.17 10.03 13.64
CA LEU A 120 4.47 10.22 13.03
C LEU A 120 4.38 10.31 11.51
N GLN A 121 3.57 9.45 10.88
CA GLN A 121 3.37 9.48 9.43
C GLN A 121 2.90 10.85 8.95
N VAL A 122 1.93 11.47 9.63
CA VAL A 122 1.42 12.80 9.27
C VAL A 122 2.54 13.84 9.31
N VAL A 123 3.37 13.82 10.36
CA VAL A 123 4.49 14.76 10.51
C VAL A 123 5.53 14.53 9.42
N VAL A 124 5.97 13.29 9.22
CA VAL A 124 6.98 12.93 8.21
C VAL A 124 6.50 13.34 6.82
N GLN A 125 5.24 13.06 6.47
CA GLN A 125 4.68 13.46 5.19
C GLN A 125 4.57 14.97 5.03
N GLY A 126 4.28 15.71 6.10
CA GLY A 126 4.30 17.17 6.09
C GLY A 126 5.70 17.74 5.77
N VAL A 127 6.74 17.18 6.38
CA VAL A 127 8.14 17.56 6.12
C VAL A 127 8.55 17.20 4.69
N VAL A 128 8.21 15.99 4.23
CA VAL A 128 8.46 15.52 2.85
C VAL A 128 7.77 16.41 1.82
N LEU A 129 6.49 16.76 2.04
CA LEU A 129 5.77 17.69 1.18
C LEU A 129 6.47 19.04 1.11
N ARG A 130 6.96 19.57 2.24
CA ARG A 130 7.72 20.82 2.23
C ARG A 130 9.00 20.69 1.41
N ALA A 131 9.75 19.60 1.57
CA ALA A 131 10.94 19.34 0.78
C ALA A 131 10.64 19.29 -0.72
N HIS A 132 9.61 18.54 -1.15
CA HIS A 132 9.15 18.52 -2.54
C HIS A 132 8.81 19.90 -3.08
N VAL A 133 8.11 20.71 -2.28
CA VAL A 133 7.76 22.09 -2.65
C VAL A 133 9.00 22.95 -2.84
N GLU A 134 9.99 22.87 -1.95
CA GLU A 134 11.23 23.64 -2.10
C GLU A 134 12.05 23.21 -3.32
N ILE A 135 12.13 21.89 -3.57
CA ILE A 135 12.75 21.32 -4.77
C ILE A 135 12.02 21.81 -6.01
N ALA A 136 10.68 21.74 -6.06
CA ALA A 136 9.91 22.16 -7.22
C ALA A 136 10.08 23.66 -7.52
N ARG A 137 10.09 24.52 -6.49
CA ARG A 137 10.29 25.97 -6.65
C ARG A 137 11.64 26.33 -7.25
N ARG A 138 12.68 25.53 -7.01
CA ARG A 138 14.07 25.82 -7.44
C ARG A 138 14.50 24.99 -8.64
N GLY A 139 14.19 23.69 -8.63
CA GLY A 139 14.41 22.76 -9.73
C GLY A 139 13.53 23.02 -10.96
N GLY A 140 12.35 23.61 -10.79
CA GLY A 140 11.55 24.10 -11.92
C GLY A 140 12.17 25.29 -12.66
N ASN A 141 13.09 26.01 -12.02
CA ASN A 141 13.77 27.17 -12.59
C ASN A 141 15.21 26.87 -13.08
N LEU A 142 15.77 25.70 -12.73
CA LEU A 142 17.08 25.25 -13.25
C LEU A 142 17.07 24.96 -14.75
N PHE A 143 15.89 24.94 -15.40
CA PHE A 143 15.74 24.83 -16.85
C PHE A 143 15.60 26.18 -17.58
N VAL A 144 15.56 27.31 -16.86
CA VAL A 144 15.24 28.64 -17.43
C VAL A 144 16.45 29.60 -17.49
N SER A 145 17.62 29.19 -17.00
CA SER A 145 18.83 30.05 -16.98
C SER A 145 19.93 29.64 -17.98
N ALA A 146 19.55 28.98 -19.07
CA ALA A 146 20.44 28.68 -20.20
C ALA A 146 19.89 29.26 -21.50
N GLU A 147 19.68 30.57 -21.56
CA GLU A 147 19.61 31.36 -22.81
C GLU A 147 20.29 32.72 -22.63
#